data_AF-A0A090DUA2-F1
#
_entry.id   AF-A0A090DUA2-F1
#
_cell.length_a   1.000
_cell.length_b   1.000
_cell.length_c   1.000
_cell.angle_alpha   90.00
_cell.angle_beta   90.00
_cell.angle_gamma   90.00
#
_symmetry.space_group_name_H-M   'P 1'
#
loop_
_entity.id
_entity.type
_entity.pdbx_description
1 polymer ?
#
loop_
_entity_poly.entity_id
_entity_poly.type
_entity_poly.pdbx_seq_one_letter_code
_entity_poly.pdbx_strand_id
1 'polypeptide(L)'
;MSISQAIAVERPPPQARGWPRARIVGYSLVCLWILFGLGILAYLVHAWNGEFFAKYAPAYLRGLGTTLALVTTSMIAGAILSLPVTYARMSKNRILSGLAYCYVYFFRGTPLLAQTYLVYYGIGSFRPQLETVGLWWFFREAFYCGVFAFSLNTAAYQAEILRGAIESVPRGQWEGAASLGLHKLETLRKVILPQAFVVALRPYGNELVLMIKASAIVAIITVYDLMGNAKLAYANSFDIQAYIWVAIVYLVMVEILRHGVEWIERRITIHLKR
;
A
#
# COMPACT_ATOMS: atom_id res chain seq x y z
N MET A 1 52.71 -48.41 -26.54
CA MET A 1 52.77 -46.96 -26.81
C MET A 1 51.38 -46.57 -27.31
N SER A 2 50.55 -45.72 -26.69
CA SER A 2 50.79 -44.66 -25.70
C SER A 2 49.51 -44.40 -24.89
N ILE A 3 49.68 -44.14 -23.59
CA ILE A 3 48.65 -43.86 -22.56
C ILE A 3 48.12 -42.39 -22.67
N SER A 4 47.95 -41.82 -23.88
CA SER A 4 47.78 -40.36 -24.01
C SER A 4 46.44 -39.85 -24.55
N GLN A 5 45.35 -40.61 -24.45
CA GLN A 5 44.01 -40.01 -24.52
C GLN A 5 43.59 -39.53 -23.13
N ALA A 6 44.42 -38.67 -22.55
CA ALA A 6 44.03 -37.90 -21.40
C ALA A 6 42.93 -36.94 -21.87
N ILE A 7 41.76 -37.07 -21.25
CA ILE A 7 40.63 -36.15 -21.27
C ILE A 7 41.17 -34.72 -21.39
N ALA A 8 41.01 -34.10 -22.56
CA ALA A 8 41.34 -32.69 -22.73
C ALA A 8 40.35 -31.89 -21.89
N VAL A 9 40.70 -31.66 -20.63
CA VAL A 9 39.95 -30.79 -19.73
C VAL A 9 39.99 -29.41 -20.36
N GLU A 10 38.90 -29.03 -21.02
CA GLU A 10 38.72 -27.69 -21.59
C GLU A 10 38.81 -26.71 -20.43
N ARG A 11 39.96 -26.03 -20.31
CA ARG A 11 40.19 -25.08 -19.23
C ARG A 11 39.20 -23.94 -19.44
N PRO A 12 38.43 -23.53 -18.41
CA PRO A 12 37.54 -22.39 -18.54
C PRO A 12 38.34 -21.18 -19.03
N PRO A 13 37.73 -20.33 -19.87
CA PRO A 13 38.43 -19.19 -20.44
C PRO A 13 39.06 -18.35 -19.32
N PRO A 14 40.28 -17.81 -19.53
CA PRO A 14 40.96 -17.02 -18.53
C PRO A 14 40.07 -15.87 -18.10
N GLN A 15 39.83 -15.74 -16.78
CA GLN A 15 39.02 -14.64 -16.24
C GLN A 15 39.60 -13.31 -16.74
N ALA A 16 38.76 -12.49 -17.35
CA ALA A 16 39.18 -11.19 -17.87
C ALA A 16 39.87 -10.38 -16.75
N ARG A 17 41.14 -10.03 -16.97
CA ARG A 17 41.94 -9.27 -16.02
C ARG A 17 41.56 -7.79 -16.14
N GLY A 18 41.14 -7.18 -15.02
CA GLY A 18 40.75 -5.77 -14.95
C GLY A 18 39.28 -5.59 -14.63
N TRP A 19 38.89 -4.35 -14.32
CA TRP A 19 37.50 -4.04 -13.99
C TRP A 19 36.71 -3.90 -15.30
N PRO A 20 35.65 -4.71 -15.51
CA PRO A 20 34.82 -4.56 -16.70
C PRO A 20 34.15 -3.18 -16.67
N ARG A 21 33.96 -2.55 -17.84
CA ARG A 21 33.33 -1.23 -17.97
C ARG A 21 31.99 -1.14 -17.21
N ALA A 22 31.20 -2.22 -17.23
CA ALA A 22 29.95 -2.32 -16.49
C ALA A 22 30.13 -2.16 -14.96
N ARG A 23 31.22 -2.69 -14.39
CA ARG A 23 31.53 -2.57 -12.96
C ARG A 23 31.97 -1.14 -12.61
N ILE A 24 32.78 -0.51 -13.47
CA ILE A 24 33.20 0.89 -13.28
C ILE A 24 31.97 1.81 -13.32
N VAL A 25 31.10 1.64 -14.31
CA VAL A 25 29.85 2.40 -14.44
C VAL A 25 28.93 2.14 -13.25
N GLY A 26 28.83 0.89 -12.79
CA GLY A 26 28.06 0.53 -11.60
C GLY A 26 28.55 1.26 -10.35
N TYR A 27 29.86 1.21 -10.07
CA TYR A 27 30.42 1.92 -8.92
C TYR A 27 30.37 3.44 -9.05
N SER A 28 30.54 4.00 -10.25
CA SER A 28 30.42 5.45 -10.45
C SER A 28 28.99 5.92 -10.19
N LEU A 29 27.98 5.15 -10.63
CA LEU A 29 26.58 5.45 -10.33
C LEU A 29 26.28 5.35 -8.83
N VAL A 30 26.76 4.29 -8.16
CA VAL A 30 26.60 4.15 -6.71
C VAL A 30 27.29 5.29 -5.96
N CYS A 31 28.51 5.67 -6.36
CA CYS A 31 29.23 6.79 -5.77
C CYS A 31 28.49 8.12 -5.96
N LEU A 32 27.96 8.37 -7.17
CA LEU A 32 27.13 9.54 -7.46
C LEU A 32 25.90 9.59 -6.53
N TRP A 33 25.20 8.48 -6.34
CA TRP A 33 24.05 8.40 -5.43
C TRP A 33 24.43 8.63 -3.97
N ILE A 34 25.56 8.09 -3.52
CA ILE A 34 26.07 8.32 -2.15
C ILE A 34 26.40 9.79 -1.95
N LEU A 35 27.13 10.41 -2.90
CA LEU A 35 27.47 11.84 -2.83
C LEU A 35 26.22 12.72 -2.85
N PHE A 36 25.23 12.39 -3.68
CA PHE A 36 23.95 13.08 -3.70
C PHE A 36 23.21 12.96 -2.35
N GLY A 37 23.14 11.75 -1.78
CA GLY A 37 22.54 11.52 -0.47
C GLY A 37 23.25 12.27 0.66
N LEU A 38 24.58 12.26 0.67
CA LEU A 38 25.39 13.03 1.63
C LEU A 38 25.19 14.54 1.46
N GLY A 39 25.08 15.02 0.22
CA GLY A 39 24.78 16.42 -0.08
C GLY A 39 23.42 16.86 0.46
N ILE A 40 22.38 16.01 0.30
CA ILE A 40 21.07 16.26 0.91
C ILE A 40 21.19 16.28 2.43
N LEU A 41 21.84 15.30 3.05
CA LEU A 41 21.99 15.25 4.51
C LEU A 41 22.72 16.49 5.05
N ALA A 42 23.81 16.91 4.40
CA ALA A 42 24.53 18.12 4.78
C ALA A 42 23.65 19.37 4.64
N TYR A 43 22.90 19.48 3.55
CA TYR A 43 21.92 20.57 3.37
C TYR A 43 20.85 20.57 4.47
N LEU A 44 20.30 19.41 4.83
CA LEU A 44 19.28 19.28 5.88
C LEU A 44 19.80 19.69 7.26
N VAL A 45 21.04 19.32 7.59
CA VAL A 45 21.68 19.71 8.86
C VAL A 45 21.95 21.21 8.88
N HIS A 46 22.42 21.78 7.77
CA HIS A 46 22.72 23.20 7.69
C HIS A 46 21.46 24.07 7.68
N ALA A 47 20.40 23.62 7.02
CA ALA A 47 19.12 24.31 6.94
C ALA A 47 18.25 24.11 8.19
N TRP A 48 18.78 23.53 9.27
CA TRP A 48 18.03 23.23 10.48
C TRP A 48 17.52 24.49 11.19
N ASN A 49 16.20 24.71 11.21
CA ASN A 49 15.54 25.75 12.00
C ASN A 49 14.71 25.13 13.16
N GLY A 50 15.25 25.22 14.38
CA GLY A 50 14.59 24.68 15.57
C GLY A 50 13.30 25.42 15.97
N GLU A 51 13.23 26.73 15.71
CA GLU A 51 12.05 27.55 16.01
C GLU A 51 10.88 27.19 15.09
N PHE A 52 11.17 26.94 13.81
CA PHE A 52 10.18 26.45 12.85
C PHE A 52 9.55 25.15 13.33
N PHE A 53 10.37 24.18 13.74
CA PHE A 53 9.89 22.90 14.23
C PHE A 53 9.01 23.07 15.48
N ALA A 54 9.46 23.83 16.47
CA ALA A 54 8.70 24.05 17.70
C ALA A 54 7.31 24.68 17.43
N LYS A 55 7.24 25.60 16.47
CA LYS A 55 6.00 26.28 16.08
C LYS A 55 4.99 25.36 15.39
N TYR A 56 5.45 24.52 14.45
CA TYR A 56 4.56 23.70 13.60
C TYR A 56 4.38 22.25 14.07
N ALA A 57 5.23 21.74 14.98
CA ALA A 57 5.13 20.38 15.50
C ALA A 57 3.73 20.02 16.07
N PRO A 58 3.03 20.89 16.84
CA PRO A 58 1.69 20.57 17.30
C PRO A 58 0.68 20.39 16.16
N ALA A 59 0.81 21.16 15.08
CA ALA A 59 -0.04 21.05 13.90
C ALA A 59 0.24 19.75 13.14
N TYR A 60 1.52 19.35 13.02
CA TYR A 60 1.90 18.07 12.42
C TYR A 60 1.40 16.87 13.22
N LEU A 61 1.42 16.92 14.56
CA LEU A 61 0.86 15.86 15.40
C LEU A 61 -0.65 15.72 15.22
N ARG A 62 -1.38 16.84 15.10
CA ARG A 62 -2.82 16.81 14.78
C ARG A 62 -3.07 16.25 13.39
N GLY A 63 -2.32 16.72 12.39
CA GLY A 63 -2.40 16.22 11.02
C GLY A 63 -2.09 14.73 10.90
N LEU A 64 -1.10 14.24 11.66
CA LEU A 64 -0.79 12.82 11.79
C LEU A 64 -2.00 12.03 12.32
N GLY A 65 -2.66 12.54 13.36
CA GLY A 65 -3.91 11.95 13.88
C GLY A 65 -5.00 11.87 12.80
N THR A 66 -5.19 12.94 12.03
CA THR A 66 -6.14 12.97 10.91
C THR A 66 -5.78 11.97 9.81
N THR A 67 -4.50 11.87 9.44
CA THR A 67 -3.99 10.89 8.48
C THR A 67 -4.28 9.45 8.96
N LEU A 68 -3.96 9.14 10.21
CA LEU A 68 -4.20 7.81 10.80
C LEU A 68 -5.70 7.49 10.88
N ALA A 69 -6.53 8.46 11.26
CA ALA A 69 -7.98 8.28 11.29
C ALA A 69 -8.54 8.01 9.89
N LEU A 70 -8.13 8.79 8.87
CA LEU A 70 -8.54 8.60 7.48
C LEU A 70 -8.14 7.21 6.96
N VAL A 71 -6.86 6.84 7.12
CA VAL A 71 -6.34 5.56 6.64
C VAL A 71 -7.03 4.40 7.35
N THR A 72 -7.14 4.44 8.68
CA THR A 72 -7.72 3.34 9.46
C THR A 72 -9.20 3.15 9.15
N THR A 73 -9.98 4.23 9.11
CA THR A 73 -11.41 4.15 8.77
C THR A 73 -11.62 3.65 7.35
N SER A 74 -10.83 4.13 6.38
CA SER A 74 -10.92 3.70 4.98
C SER A 74 -10.53 2.24 4.80
N MET A 75 -9.47 1.79 5.48
CA MET A 75 -9.01 0.39 5.43
C MET A 75 -10.03 -0.57 6.04
N ILE A 76 -10.66 -0.20 7.17
CA ILE A 76 -11.70 -1.02 7.81
C ILE A 76 -12.95 -1.08 6.95
N ALA A 77 -13.46 0.07 6.49
CA ALA A 77 -14.63 0.13 5.62
C ALA A 77 -14.37 -0.62 4.30
N GLY A 78 -13.18 -0.46 3.74
CA GLY A 78 -12.77 -1.17 2.55
C GLY A 78 -12.61 -2.68 2.77
N ALA A 79 -12.12 -3.12 3.93
CA ALA A 79 -12.08 -4.53 4.29
C ALA A 79 -13.48 -5.15 4.35
N ILE A 80 -14.42 -4.46 5.01
CA ILE A 80 -15.83 -4.88 5.08
C ILE A 80 -16.43 -4.98 3.68
N LEU A 81 -16.21 -3.97 2.82
CA LEU A 81 -16.72 -3.95 1.45
C LEU A 81 -16.02 -4.98 0.54
N SER A 82 -14.76 -5.30 0.80
CA SER A 82 -13.99 -6.26 0.01
C SER A 82 -14.54 -7.69 0.12
N LEU A 83 -15.15 -8.06 1.25
CA LEU A 83 -15.71 -9.40 1.47
C LEU A 83 -16.80 -9.76 0.46
N PRO A 84 -17.91 -8.99 0.29
CA PRO A 84 -18.91 -9.28 -0.71
C PRO A 84 -18.35 -9.15 -2.14
N VAL A 85 -17.42 -8.23 -2.40
CA VAL A 85 -16.79 -8.08 -3.72
C VAL A 85 -15.98 -9.33 -4.07
N THR A 86 -15.18 -9.85 -3.13
CA THR A 86 -14.41 -11.10 -3.29
C THR A 86 -15.34 -12.27 -3.57
N TYR A 87 -16.39 -12.41 -2.75
CA TYR A 87 -17.39 -13.47 -2.94
C TYR A 87 -18.05 -13.39 -4.32
N ALA A 88 -18.45 -12.18 -4.74
CA ALA A 88 -19.03 -11.94 -6.05
C ALA A 88 -18.06 -12.28 -7.19
N ARG A 89 -16.78 -11.89 -7.08
CA ARG A 89 -15.72 -12.21 -8.05
C ARG A 89 -15.53 -13.72 -8.22
N MET A 90 -15.58 -14.47 -7.13
CA MET A 90 -15.43 -15.93 -7.11
C MET A 90 -16.70 -16.71 -7.48
N SER A 91 -17.84 -16.02 -7.64
CA SER A 91 -19.10 -16.66 -7.94
C SER A 91 -19.13 -17.27 -9.34
N LYS A 92 -19.81 -18.41 -9.48
CA LYS A 92 -20.10 -19.02 -10.79
C LYS A 92 -21.13 -18.22 -11.60
N ASN A 93 -21.89 -17.34 -10.94
CA ASN A 93 -22.87 -16.48 -11.60
C ASN A 93 -22.13 -15.39 -12.39
N ARG A 94 -22.23 -15.46 -13.73
CA ARG A 94 -21.55 -14.53 -14.65
C ARG A 94 -21.95 -13.07 -14.44
N ILE A 95 -23.20 -12.80 -14.07
CA ILE A 95 -23.66 -11.42 -13.84
C ILE A 95 -22.98 -10.86 -12.58
N LEU A 96 -23.04 -11.61 -11.49
CA LEU A 96 -22.45 -11.19 -10.22
C LEU A 96 -20.93 -11.03 -10.31
N SER A 97 -20.25 -12.01 -10.94
CA SER A 97 -18.80 -11.94 -11.16
C SER A 97 -18.42 -10.81 -12.13
N GLY A 98 -19.24 -10.58 -13.17
CA GLY A 98 -19.06 -9.48 -14.12
C GLY A 98 -19.16 -8.10 -13.47
N LEU A 99 -20.19 -7.86 -12.64
CA LEU A 99 -20.35 -6.59 -11.92
C LEU A 99 -19.18 -6.34 -10.96
N ALA A 100 -18.78 -7.36 -10.20
CA ALA A 100 -17.64 -7.23 -9.30
C ALA A 100 -16.32 -7.04 -10.06
N TYR A 101 -16.16 -7.68 -11.22
CA TYR A 101 -15.01 -7.46 -12.10
C TYR A 101 -14.96 -6.02 -12.60
N CYS A 102 -16.07 -5.48 -13.09
CA CYS A 102 -16.15 -4.08 -13.54
C CYS A 102 -15.80 -3.09 -12.43
N TYR A 103 -16.35 -3.31 -11.21
CA TYR A 103 -16.00 -2.51 -10.03
C TYR A 103 -14.49 -2.56 -9.75
N VAL A 104 -13.91 -3.76 -9.63
CA VAL A 104 -12.48 -3.94 -9.36
C VAL A 104 -11.63 -3.31 -10.45
N TYR A 105 -11.98 -3.53 -11.72
CA TYR A 105 -11.30 -2.98 -12.88
C TYR A 105 -11.31 -1.45 -12.87
N PHE A 106 -12.46 -0.84 -12.60
CA PHE A 106 -12.59 0.62 -12.53
C PHE A 106 -11.73 1.21 -11.41
N PHE A 107 -11.87 0.72 -10.17
CA PHE A 107 -11.20 1.32 -9.02
C PHE A 107 -9.67 1.08 -9.01
N ARG A 108 -9.21 -0.06 -9.54
CA ARG A 108 -7.77 -0.33 -9.70
C ARG A 108 -7.18 0.30 -10.95
N GLY A 109 -8.00 0.51 -11.99
CA GLY A 109 -7.58 1.08 -13.27
C GLY A 109 -7.60 2.61 -13.33
N THR A 110 -8.18 3.28 -12.33
CA THR A 110 -8.27 4.75 -12.29
C THR A 110 -7.46 5.34 -11.13
N PRO A 111 -6.85 6.53 -11.30
CA PRO A 111 -6.09 7.18 -10.24
C PRO A 111 -6.96 7.51 -9.01
N LEU A 112 -6.45 7.23 -7.81
CA LEU A 112 -7.14 7.56 -6.56
C LEU A 112 -7.43 9.07 -6.44
N LEU A 113 -6.53 9.92 -6.96
CA LEU A 113 -6.74 11.38 -7.02
C LEU A 113 -8.01 11.73 -7.81
N ALA A 114 -8.19 11.11 -8.98
CA ALA A 114 -9.36 11.37 -9.82
C ALA A 114 -10.65 10.89 -9.12
N GLN A 115 -10.62 9.72 -8.48
CA GLN A 115 -11.74 9.21 -7.68
C GLN A 115 -12.08 10.17 -6.54
N THR A 116 -11.06 10.69 -5.83
CA THR A 116 -11.23 11.64 -4.73
C THR A 116 -11.88 12.93 -5.21
N TYR A 117 -11.48 13.45 -6.38
CA TYR A 117 -12.10 14.64 -6.98
C TYR A 117 -13.53 14.39 -7.46
N LEU A 118 -13.79 13.25 -8.09
CA LEU A 118 -15.15 12.89 -8.50
C LEU A 118 -16.08 12.80 -7.29
N VAL A 119 -15.61 12.28 -6.17
CA VAL A 119 -16.38 12.24 -4.93
C VAL A 119 -16.53 13.65 -4.35
N TYR A 120 -15.44 14.38 -4.13
CA TYR A 120 -15.50 15.68 -3.44
C TYR A 120 -16.18 16.78 -4.26
N TYR A 121 -15.80 16.96 -5.52
CA TYR A 121 -16.36 18.00 -6.41
C TYR A 121 -17.56 17.49 -7.21
N GLY A 122 -17.50 16.27 -7.71
CA GLY A 122 -18.55 15.72 -8.59
C GLY A 122 -19.86 15.47 -7.85
N ILE A 123 -19.82 14.80 -6.69
CA ILE A 123 -21.03 14.50 -5.90
C ILE A 123 -21.72 15.79 -5.41
N GLY A 124 -20.97 16.87 -5.18
CA GLY A 124 -21.53 18.18 -4.84
C GLY A 124 -22.55 18.71 -5.86
N SER A 125 -22.45 18.28 -7.13
CA SER A 125 -23.43 18.64 -8.17
C SER A 125 -24.82 18.02 -7.94
N PHE A 126 -24.90 16.94 -7.15
CA PHE A 126 -26.15 16.27 -6.76
C PHE A 126 -26.63 16.68 -5.38
N ARG A 127 -26.16 17.83 -4.86
CA ARG A 127 -26.54 18.33 -3.53
C ARG A 127 -28.05 18.33 -3.29
N PRO A 128 -28.92 18.85 -4.17
CA PRO A 128 -30.36 18.85 -3.93
C PRO A 128 -30.93 17.44 -3.70
N GLN A 129 -30.47 16.46 -4.47
CA GLN A 129 -30.89 15.06 -4.35
C GLN A 129 -30.33 14.38 -3.09
N LEU A 130 -29.14 14.78 -2.63
CA LEU A 130 -28.57 14.26 -1.39
C LEU A 130 -29.18 14.90 -0.15
N GLU A 131 -29.62 16.15 -0.23
CA GLU A 131 -30.36 16.81 0.85
C GLU A 131 -31.73 16.16 1.03
N THR A 132 -32.45 15.83 -0.05
CA THR A 132 -33.77 15.16 0.05
C THR A 132 -33.69 13.76 0.66
N VAL A 133 -32.61 13.01 0.37
CA VAL A 133 -32.37 11.67 0.94
C VAL A 133 -31.71 11.74 2.32
N GLY A 134 -31.33 12.93 2.79
CA GLY A 134 -30.71 13.12 4.11
C GLY A 134 -29.27 12.63 4.21
N LEU A 135 -28.54 12.56 3.09
CA LEU A 135 -27.13 12.13 3.02
C LEU A 135 -26.15 13.30 2.86
N TRP A 136 -26.64 14.52 2.68
CA TRP A 136 -25.77 15.69 2.48
C TRP A 136 -24.83 15.98 3.65
N TRP A 137 -25.23 15.65 4.89
CA TRP A 137 -24.38 15.78 6.08
C TRP A 137 -23.10 14.92 6.03
N PHE A 138 -23.04 13.94 5.13
CA PHE A 138 -21.85 13.10 4.96
C PHE A 138 -20.97 13.65 3.83
N PHE A 139 -21.56 14.06 2.71
CA PHE A 139 -20.82 14.51 1.53
C PHE A 139 -20.43 16.00 1.55
N ARG A 140 -20.89 16.77 2.53
CA ARG A 140 -20.49 18.17 2.71
C ARG A 140 -19.09 18.30 3.32
N GLU A 141 -18.65 17.32 4.11
CA GLU A 141 -17.39 17.32 4.84
C GLU A 141 -16.30 16.62 4.04
N ALA A 142 -15.22 17.34 3.71
CA ALA A 142 -14.13 16.83 2.88
C ALA A 142 -13.49 15.53 3.41
N PHE A 143 -13.41 15.39 4.73
CA PHE A 143 -12.88 14.19 5.37
C PHE A 143 -13.70 12.94 5.01
N TYR A 144 -15.03 13.03 5.08
CA TYR A 144 -15.92 11.91 4.75
C TYR A 144 -15.91 11.58 3.25
N CYS A 145 -15.80 12.59 2.39
CA CYS A 145 -15.55 12.38 0.96
C CYS A 145 -14.24 11.62 0.72
N GLY A 146 -13.17 11.98 1.44
CA GLY A 146 -11.91 11.25 1.44
C GLY A 146 -12.10 9.79 1.88
N VAL A 147 -12.71 9.56 3.05
CA VAL A 147 -12.99 8.21 3.57
C VAL A 147 -13.77 7.39 2.55
N PHE A 148 -14.81 7.95 1.94
CA PHE A 148 -15.64 7.24 0.97
C PHE A 148 -14.86 6.83 -0.27
N ALA A 149 -14.14 7.77 -0.91
CA ALA A 149 -13.33 7.48 -2.10
C ALA A 149 -12.25 6.43 -1.81
N PHE A 150 -11.56 6.58 -0.68
CA PHE A 150 -10.46 5.71 -0.27
C PHE A 150 -10.96 4.31 0.11
N SER A 151 -12.11 4.21 0.78
CA SER A 151 -12.76 2.93 1.11
C SER A 151 -13.14 2.14 -0.14
N LEU A 152 -13.71 2.81 -1.15
CA LEU A 152 -14.04 2.17 -2.42
C LEU A 152 -12.79 1.72 -3.18
N ASN A 153 -11.75 2.55 -3.18
CA ASN A 153 -10.49 2.19 -3.83
C ASN A 153 -9.85 0.97 -3.16
N THR A 154 -9.63 1.02 -1.85
CA THR A 154 -8.96 -0.06 -1.13
C THR A 154 -9.81 -1.33 -1.10
N ALA A 155 -11.15 -1.25 -1.06
CA ALA A 155 -12.01 -2.42 -1.18
C ALA A 155 -11.74 -3.23 -2.46
N ALA A 156 -11.46 -2.56 -3.59
CA ALA A 156 -11.11 -3.23 -4.84
C ALA A 156 -9.74 -3.92 -4.78
N TYR A 157 -8.73 -3.28 -4.19
CA TYR A 157 -7.40 -3.88 -3.99
C TYR A 157 -7.45 -5.04 -3.00
N GLN A 158 -8.08 -4.83 -1.85
CA GLN A 158 -8.27 -5.85 -0.81
C GLN A 158 -9.07 -7.04 -1.32
N ALA A 159 -10.07 -6.85 -2.18
CA ALA A 159 -10.85 -7.95 -2.75
C ALA A 159 -10.00 -8.84 -3.66
N GLU A 160 -9.11 -8.25 -4.46
CA GLU A 160 -8.21 -9.01 -5.32
C GLU A 160 -7.07 -9.67 -4.54
N ILE A 161 -6.58 -9.05 -3.47
CA ILE A 161 -5.66 -9.67 -2.51
C ILE A 161 -6.32 -10.91 -1.90
N LEU A 162 -7.53 -10.77 -1.36
CA LEU A 162 -8.24 -11.87 -0.70
C LEU A 162 -8.58 -12.99 -1.69
N ARG A 163 -9.05 -12.65 -2.89
CA ARG A 163 -9.32 -13.61 -3.97
C ARG A 163 -8.06 -14.38 -4.34
N GLY A 164 -6.96 -13.68 -4.61
CA GLY A 164 -5.67 -14.30 -4.95
C GLY A 164 -5.14 -15.20 -3.83
N ALA A 165 -5.31 -14.78 -2.57
CA ALA A 165 -4.91 -15.58 -1.42
C ALA A 165 -5.73 -16.86 -1.29
N ILE A 166 -7.06 -16.80 -1.46
CA ILE A 166 -7.93 -17.99 -1.41
C ILE A 166 -7.60 -18.95 -2.57
N GLU A 167 -7.38 -18.43 -3.77
CA GLU A 167 -7.03 -19.23 -4.95
C GLU A 167 -5.62 -19.85 -4.86
N SER A 168 -4.71 -19.26 -4.07
CA SER A 168 -3.37 -19.80 -3.87
C SER A 168 -3.33 -21.05 -2.97
N VAL A 169 -4.40 -21.33 -2.22
CA VAL A 169 -4.46 -22.50 -1.34
C VAL A 169 -4.50 -23.78 -2.20
N PRO A 170 -3.61 -24.77 -1.96
CA PRO A 170 -3.53 -25.97 -2.79
C PRO A 170 -4.86 -26.71 -2.90
N ARG A 171 -5.19 -27.19 -4.12
CA ARG A 171 -6.43 -27.94 -4.37
C ARG A 171 -6.60 -29.17 -3.47
N GLY A 172 -5.49 -29.81 -3.07
CA GLY A 172 -5.51 -30.93 -2.13
C GLY A 172 -6.17 -30.62 -0.78
N GLN A 173 -6.17 -29.36 -0.32
CA GLN A 173 -6.89 -28.96 0.90
C GLN A 173 -8.42 -29.02 0.70
N TRP A 174 -8.88 -28.62 -0.48
CA TRP A 174 -10.30 -28.71 -0.85
C TRP A 174 -10.73 -30.17 -1.05
N GLU A 175 -9.91 -30.95 -1.74
CA GLU A 175 -10.17 -32.37 -2.01
C GLU A 175 -10.15 -33.19 -0.71
N GLY A 176 -9.16 -32.98 0.17
CA GLY A 176 -9.08 -33.67 1.46
C GLY A 176 -10.26 -33.35 2.38
N ALA A 177 -10.70 -32.09 2.43
CA ALA A 177 -11.91 -31.72 3.18
C ALA A 177 -13.18 -32.38 2.60
N ALA A 178 -13.27 -32.49 1.27
CA ALA A 178 -14.37 -33.19 0.61
C ALA A 178 -14.35 -34.70 0.89
N SER A 179 -13.17 -35.33 0.96
CA SER A 179 -13.02 -36.74 1.34
C SER A 179 -13.47 -37.02 2.78
N LEU A 180 -13.37 -36.02 3.67
CA LEU A 180 -13.89 -36.08 5.04
C LEU A 180 -15.39 -35.74 5.13
N GLY A 181 -16.07 -35.47 4.01
CA GLY A 181 -17.49 -35.11 3.98
C GLY A 181 -17.82 -33.72 4.52
N LEU A 182 -16.82 -32.82 4.65
CA LEU A 182 -17.04 -31.48 5.18
C LEU A 182 -17.86 -30.62 4.20
N HIS A 183 -18.82 -29.86 4.74
CA HIS A 183 -19.60 -28.92 3.94
C HIS A 183 -18.73 -27.78 3.41
N LYS A 184 -18.97 -27.31 2.19
CA LYS A 184 -18.13 -26.29 1.51
C LYS A 184 -17.90 -25.02 2.32
N LEU A 185 -18.91 -24.56 3.06
CA LEU A 185 -18.77 -23.37 3.91
C LEU A 185 -17.88 -23.63 5.12
N GLU A 186 -17.92 -24.85 5.69
CA GLU A 186 -17.03 -25.25 6.76
C GLU A 186 -15.60 -25.42 6.27
N THR A 187 -15.41 -26.05 5.10
CA THR A 187 -14.12 -26.14 4.42
C THR A 187 -13.54 -24.74 4.20
N LEU A 188 -14.33 -23.83 3.63
CA LEU A 188 -13.88 -22.45 3.41
C LEU A 188 -13.49 -21.77 4.71
N ARG A 189 -14.34 -21.82 5.75
CA ARG A 189 -14.13 -21.08 7.01
C ARG A 189 -13.02 -21.66 7.88
N LYS A 190 -12.95 -22.99 8.01
CA LYS A 190 -12.08 -23.67 8.98
C LYS A 190 -10.77 -24.18 8.36
N VAL A 191 -10.72 -24.43 7.06
CA VAL A 191 -9.53 -24.98 6.38
C VAL A 191 -8.88 -23.93 5.49
N ILE A 192 -9.64 -23.34 4.57
CA ILE A 192 -9.07 -22.51 3.49
C ILE A 192 -8.78 -21.08 3.95
N LEU A 193 -9.73 -20.39 4.56
CA LEU A 193 -9.57 -18.99 4.97
C LEU A 193 -8.40 -18.78 5.93
N PRO A 194 -8.16 -19.62 6.96
CA PRO A 194 -7.01 -19.45 7.83
C PRO A 194 -5.69 -19.49 7.06
N GLN A 195 -5.53 -20.43 6.11
CA GLN A 195 -4.35 -20.52 5.26
C GLN A 195 -4.22 -19.31 4.32
N ALA A 196 -5.34 -18.91 3.70
CA ALA A 196 -5.39 -17.74 2.82
C ALA A 196 -4.99 -16.45 3.56
N PHE A 197 -5.43 -16.25 4.81
CA PHE A 197 -5.07 -15.06 5.59
C PHE A 197 -3.57 -14.98 5.90
N VAL A 198 -2.89 -16.12 6.11
CA VAL A 198 -1.42 -16.13 6.25
C VAL A 198 -0.74 -15.63 4.98
N VAL A 199 -1.21 -16.08 3.81
CA VAL A 199 -0.68 -15.66 2.50
C VAL A 199 -1.01 -14.19 2.21
N ALA A 200 -2.21 -13.74 2.58
CA ALA A 200 -2.69 -12.39 2.31
C ALA A 200 -1.99 -11.31 3.17
N LEU A 201 -1.37 -11.69 4.29
CA LEU A 201 -0.79 -10.75 5.25
C LEU A 201 0.19 -9.75 4.62
N ARG A 202 1.15 -10.23 3.82
CA ARG A 202 2.15 -9.38 3.19
C ARG A 202 1.54 -8.44 2.13
N PRO A 203 0.71 -8.92 1.19
CA PRO A 203 -0.05 -8.02 0.31
C PRO A 203 -0.91 -6.99 1.03
N TYR A 204 -1.60 -7.37 2.12
CA TYR A 204 -2.36 -6.41 2.94
C TYR A 204 -1.47 -5.36 3.60
N GLY A 205 -0.30 -5.76 4.10
CA GLY A 205 0.70 -4.82 4.60
C GLY A 205 1.17 -3.82 3.55
N ASN A 206 1.41 -4.28 2.33
CA ASN A 206 1.77 -3.41 1.21
C ASN A 206 0.65 -2.44 0.83
N GLU A 207 -0.60 -2.91 0.82
CA GLU A 207 -1.77 -2.07 0.58
C GLU A 207 -1.91 -0.98 1.64
N LEU A 208 -1.71 -1.31 2.93
CA LEU A 208 -1.75 -0.33 4.00
C LEU A 208 -0.61 0.70 3.89
N VAL A 209 0.61 0.27 3.53
CA VAL A 209 1.73 1.20 3.24
C VAL A 209 1.38 2.13 2.08
N LEU A 210 0.78 1.61 1.00
CA LEU A 210 0.36 2.40 -0.14
C LEU A 210 -0.72 3.41 0.28
N MET A 211 -1.69 2.99 1.10
CA MET A 211 -2.78 3.83 1.59
C MET A 211 -2.27 4.99 2.45
N ILE A 212 -1.29 4.76 3.34
CA ILE A 212 -0.65 5.81 4.13
C ILE A 212 -0.02 6.86 3.22
N LYS A 213 0.72 6.44 2.17
CA LYS A 213 1.35 7.38 1.23
C LYS A 213 0.30 8.12 0.40
N ALA A 214 -0.73 7.40 -0.04
CA ALA A 214 -1.80 7.94 -0.87
C ALA A 214 -2.71 8.91 -0.09
N SER A 215 -2.79 8.79 1.24
CA SER A 215 -3.54 9.72 2.10
C SER A 215 -3.14 11.18 1.91
N ALA A 216 -1.89 11.46 1.57
CA ALA A 216 -1.40 12.82 1.32
C ALA A 216 -2.21 13.55 0.22
N ILE A 217 -2.92 12.83 -0.65
CA ILE A 217 -3.80 13.37 -1.68
C ILE A 217 -4.93 14.23 -1.07
N VAL A 218 -5.42 13.91 0.14
CA VAL A 218 -6.55 14.66 0.73
C VAL A 218 -6.19 16.10 1.09
N ALA A 219 -4.90 16.43 1.20
CA ALA A 219 -4.41 17.80 1.34
C ALA A 219 -4.86 18.73 0.21
N ILE A 220 -5.26 18.17 -0.94
CA ILE A 220 -5.71 18.94 -2.10
C ILE A 220 -7.23 19.23 -2.02
N ILE A 221 -8.01 18.42 -1.30
CA ILE A 221 -9.45 18.63 -1.07
C ILE A 221 -9.74 19.24 0.31
N THR A 222 -8.93 20.21 0.74
CA THR A 222 -9.13 21.00 1.99
C THR A 222 -9.07 20.21 3.31
N VAL A 223 -8.58 18.97 3.30
CA VAL A 223 -8.35 18.22 4.53
C VAL A 223 -6.97 18.58 5.09
N TYR A 224 -6.94 19.05 6.34
CA TYR A 224 -5.69 19.34 7.07
C TYR A 224 -5.13 18.07 7.70
N ASP A 225 -4.74 17.11 6.85
CA ASP A 225 -3.95 15.94 7.25
C ASP A 225 -2.48 16.32 7.45
N LEU A 226 -1.58 15.34 7.62
CA LEU A 226 -0.15 15.62 7.79
C LEU A 226 0.42 16.47 6.63
N MET A 227 0.11 16.11 5.39
CA MET A 227 0.54 16.87 4.20
C MET A 227 -0.16 18.23 4.09
N GLY A 228 -1.45 18.32 4.45
CA GLY A 228 -2.20 19.56 4.48
C GLY A 228 -1.60 20.58 5.44
N ASN A 229 -1.18 20.14 6.63
CA ASN A 229 -0.49 21.00 7.59
C ASN A 229 0.90 21.44 7.10
N ALA A 230 1.66 20.58 6.41
CA ALA A 230 2.92 21.00 5.77
C ALA A 230 2.69 22.06 4.69
N LYS A 231 1.69 21.88 3.82
CA LYS A 231 1.34 22.86 2.80
C LYS A 231 0.98 24.22 3.42
N LEU A 232 0.22 24.22 4.51
CA LEU A 232 -0.11 25.45 5.25
C LEU A 232 1.13 26.08 5.90
N ALA A 233 1.99 25.28 6.52
CA ALA A 233 3.23 25.77 7.13
C ALA A 233 4.15 26.40 6.09
N TYR A 234 4.33 25.75 4.93
CA TYR A 234 5.10 26.29 3.80
C TYR A 234 4.49 27.59 3.27
N ALA A 235 3.17 27.65 3.06
CA ALA A 235 2.52 28.86 2.57
C ALA A 235 2.72 30.08 3.49
N ASN A 236 2.86 29.86 4.80
CA ASN A 236 3.04 30.92 5.81
C ASN A 236 4.49 31.31 6.07
N SER A 237 5.45 30.44 5.75
CA SER A 237 6.87 30.60 6.09
C SER A 237 7.79 30.68 4.88
N PHE A 238 7.36 30.15 3.74
CA PHE A 238 8.17 29.84 2.56
C PHE A 238 9.37 28.94 2.87
N ASP A 239 9.32 28.19 3.98
CA ASP A 239 10.40 27.32 4.44
C ASP A 239 10.16 25.87 4.00
N ILE A 240 11.06 25.35 3.17
CA ILE A 240 11.03 23.97 2.65
C ILE A 240 11.11 22.92 3.76
N GLN A 241 11.59 23.28 4.95
CA GLN A 241 11.59 22.41 6.12
C GLN A 241 10.22 21.82 6.43
N ALA A 242 9.13 22.52 6.08
CA ALA A 242 7.77 22.03 6.22
C ALA A 242 7.56 20.64 5.58
N TYR A 243 8.09 20.45 4.37
CA TYR A 243 7.94 19.20 3.63
C TYR A 243 8.96 18.15 4.03
N ILE A 244 10.17 18.56 4.43
CA ILE A 244 11.21 17.66 4.93
C ILE A 244 10.71 16.91 6.16
N TRP A 245 10.14 17.63 7.13
CA TRP A 245 9.62 17.02 8.36
C TRP A 245 8.50 16.03 8.09
N VAL A 246 7.55 16.40 7.23
CA VAL A 246 6.46 15.50 6.85
C VAL A 246 6.98 14.28 6.10
N ALA A 247 7.97 14.42 5.22
CA ALA A 247 8.61 13.29 4.54
C ALA A 247 9.28 12.32 5.53
N ILE A 248 9.99 12.84 6.53
CA ILE A 248 10.58 12.04 7.61
C ILE A 248 9.49 11.30 8.40
N VAL A 249 8.41 11.99 8.77
CA VAL A 249 7.29 11.37 9.51
C VAL A 249 6.63 10.27 8.68
N TYR A 250 6.38 10.48 7.38
CA TYR A 250 5.87 9.44 6.49
C TYR A 250 6.82 8.24 6.38
N LEU A 251 8.14 8.48 6.27
CA LEU A 251 9.14 7.42 6.25
C LEU A 251 9.11 6.60 7.53
N VAL A 252 9.10 7.26 8.69
CA VAL A 252 9.02 6.60 10.01
C VAL A 252 7.74 5.78 10.14
N MET A 253 6.58 6.34 9.76
CA MET A 253 5.31 5.60 9.77
C MET A 253 5.37 4.33 8.92
N VAL A 254 5.88 4.44 7.69
CA VAL A 254 5.99 3.31 6.77
C VAL A 254 6.95 2.25 7.30
N GLU A 255 8.09 2.65 7.87
CA GLU A 255 9.08 1.70 8.39
C GLU A 255 8.58 0.99 9.64
N ILE A 256 7.92 1.70 10.57
CA ILE A 256 7.25 1.09 11.72
C ILE A 256 6.24 0.04 11.25
N LEU A 257 5.40 0.39 10.27
CA LEU A 257 4.38 -0.51 9.76
C LEU A 257 5.00 -1.74 9.09
N ARG A 258 5.99 -1.53 8.22
CA ARG A 258 6.68 -2.61 7.50
C ARG A 258 7.34 -3.58 8.48
N HIS A 259 8.08 -3.08 9.48
CA HIS A 259 8.67 -3.91 10.52
C HIS A 259 7.60 -4.64 11.35
N GLY A 260 6.47 -3.98 11.64
CA GLY A 260 5.32 -4.62 12.28
C GLY A 260 4.77 -5.81 11.49
N VAL A 261 4.53 -5.62 10.19
CA VAL A 261 4.04 -6.68 9.29
C VAL A 261 5.05 -7.81 9.18
N GLU A 262 6.34 -7.51 8.99
CA GLU A 262 7.41 -8.52 8.93
C GLU A 262 7.51 -9.32 10.24
N TRP A 263 7.35 -8.65 11.39
CA TRP A 263 7.35 -9.31 12.70
C TRP A 263 6.15 -10.26 12.85
N ILE A 264 4.94 -9.82 12.49
CA ILE A 264 3.73 -10.66 12.51
C ILE A 264 3.90 -11.86 11.57
N GLU A 265 4.39 -11.63 10.34
CA GLU A 265 4.62 -12.70 9.36
C GLU A 265 5.60 -13.74 9.89
N ARG A 266 6.74 -13.30 10.46
CA ARG A 266 7.72 -14.20 11.08
C ARG A 266 7.13 -15.01 12.22
N ARG A 267 6.25 -14.44 13.04
CA ARG A 267 5.58 -15.12 14.16
C ARG A 267 4.61 -16.20 13.69
N ILE A 268 3.83 -15.92 12.65
CA ILE A 268 2.83 -16.87 12.14
C ILE A 268 3.51 -18.03 11.39
N THR A 269 4.58 -17.73 10.65
CA THR A 269 5.26 -18.70 9.77
C THR A 269 6.37 -19.52 10.45
N ILE A 270 6.57 -19.39 11.78
CA ILE A 270 7.60 -20.13 12.52
C ILE A 270 7.57 -21.63 12.22
N HIS A 271 6.37 -22.21 12.14
CA HIS A 271 6.16 -23.65 11.93
C HIS A 271 6.47 -24.13 10.50
N LEU A 272 6.60 -23.21 9.53
CA LEU A 272 6.86 -23.53 8.11
C LEU A 272 8.35 -23.55 7.77
N LYS A 273 9.21 -22.99 8.62
CA LYS A 273 10.67 -23.06 8.46
C LYS A 273 11.17 -24.37 9.09
N ARG A 274 11.12 -25.46 8.33
CA ARG A 274 11.84 -26.71 8.60
C ARG A 274 12.87 -26.95 7.51
#